data_AF-A0A4P9W1I1-F1
#
_entry.id   AF-A0A4P9W1I1-F1
#
_cell.length_a   1.000
_cell.length_b   1.000
_cell.length_c   1.000
_cell.angle_alpha   90.00
_cell.angle_beta   90.00
_cell.angle_gamma   90.00
#
_symmetry.space_group_name_H-M   'P 1'
#
loop_
_entity.id
_entity.type
_entity.pdbx_description
1 polymer ?
#
loop_
_entity_poly.entity_id
_entity_poly.type
_entity_poly.pdbx_seq_one_letter_code
_entity_poly.pdbx_strand_id
1 'polypeptide(L)'
;VFFYTQMAQHRGLIDGAAFLTRVTRDTATASQYTAVASTLESSLANFWAANVSQIVEVFNIPDRSGRDIATILGVLHSLDRSGKGVYTAAQDKVLQTAFRLALGFKAPAIGRYLEDIYNGNDGTNSEGAGPWLLAINAMAELYYRAAFELLSVGSAPVTSINQPFYAYLGVKAPAGTTLEAESAELANLVQQLVAEGDAYLDTLRFFLGSNQDMTEQFNPVTGVHQGARNLTWSYASFVTVARARSAV
;
A
#
# COMPACT_ATOMS: atom_id res chain seq x y z
N VAL A 1 18.14 -5.91 3.53
CA VAL A 1 16.87 -6.64 3.72
C VAL A 1 15.75 -5.70 3.32
N PHE A 2 14.74 -6.19 2.61
CA PHE A 2 13.66 -5.41 2.01
C PHE A 2 12.33 -5.79 2.65
N PHE A 3 11.51 -4.80 3.01
CA PHE A 3 10.21 -5.02 3.66
C PHE A 3 9.28 -5.82 2.75
N TYR A 4 9.13 -5.43 1.48
CA TYR A 4 8.28 -6.16 0.53
C TYR A 4 8.67 -7.64 0.43
N THR A 5 9.97 -7.92 0.33
CA THR A 5 10.47 -9.29 0.22
C THR A 5 10.14 -10.11 1.45
N GLN A 6 10.28 -9.56 2.65
CA GLN A 6 9.94 -10.28 3.89
C GLN A 6 8.43 -10.49 4.07
N MET A 7 7.61 -9.50 3.68
CA MET A 7 6.15 -9.65 3.65
C MET A 7 5.74 -10.80 2.72
N ALA A 8 6.30 -10.85 1.50
CA ALA A 8 6.03 -11.91 0.54
C ALA A 8 6.54 -13.29 1.02
N GLN A 9 7.72 -13.35 1.65
CA GLN A 9 8.26 -14.59 2.24
C GLN A 9 7.37 -15.10 3.37
N HIS A 10 6.95 -14.22 4.29
CA HIS A 10 6.01 -14.56 5.37
C HIS A 10 4.72 -15.13 4.77
N ARG A 11 4.12 -14.41 3.81
CA ARG A 11 2.88 -14.84 3.19
C ARG A 11 2.98 -16.22 2.54
N GLY A 12 4.06 -16.45 1.79
CA GLY A 12 4.32 -17.75 1.16
C GLY A 12 4.45 -18.90 2.16
N LEU A 13 5.09 -18.67 3.31
CA LEU A 13 5.20 -19.67 4.38
C LEU A 13 3.84 -19.98 5.02
N ILE A 14 3.02 -18.96 5.28
CA ILE A 14 1.67 -19.13 5.84
C ILE A 14 0.77 -19.92 4.88
N ASP A 15 0.71 -19.51 3.60
CA ASP A 15 -0.10 -20.19 2.59
C ASP A 15 0.41 -21.61 2.32
N GLY A 16 1.73 -21.80 2.32
CA GLY A 16 2.38 -23.12 2.21
C GLY A 16 2.03 -24.05 3.37
N ALA A 17 2.07 -23.55 4.61
CA ALA A 17 1.68 -24.34 5.79
C ALA A 17 0.21 -24.74 5.74
N ALA A 18 -0.68 -23.84 5.32
CA ALA A 18 -2.09 -24.14 5.11
C ALA A 18 -2.31 -25.21 4.02
N PHE A 19 -1.56 -25.13 2.91
CA PHE A 19 -1.59 -26.15 1.86
C PHE A 19 -1.14 -27.51 2.38
N LEU A 20 0.02 -27.60 3.04
CA LEU A 20 0.57 -28.84 3.58
C LEU A 20 -0.40 -29.50 4.57
N THR A 21 -0.94 -28.71 5.49
CA THR A 21 -1.90 -29.20 6.49
C THR A 21 -3.17 -29.75 5.85
N ARG A 22 -3.72 -29.05 4.85
CA ARG A 22 -5.01 -29.39 4.26
C ARG A 22 -4.92 -30.48 3.20
N VAL A 23 -3.89 -30.44 2.36
CA VAL A 23 -3.80 -31.24 1.13
C VAL A 23 -2.92 -32.45 1.32
N THR A 24 -1.69 -32.28 1.81
CA THR A 24 -0.73 -33.39 1.96
C THR A 24 -0.80 -34.07 3.32
N ARG A 25 -1.49 -33.44 4.30
CA ARG A 25 -1.56 -33.85 5.71
C ARG A 25 -0.20 -33.87 6.41
N ASP A 26 0.79 -33.16 5.86
CA ASP A 26 2.12 -33.01 6.47
C ASP A 26 2.13 -31.86 7.49
N THR A 27 1.63 -32.16 8.69
CA THR A 27 1.56 -31.18 9.78
C THR A 27 2.92 -30.85 10.38
N ALA A 28 3.90 -31.76 10.23
CA ALA A 28 5.25 -31.56 10.75
C ALA A 28 5.99 -30.47 9.98
N THR A 29 6.03 -30.57 8.65
CA THR A 29 6.64 -29.51 7.81
C THR A 29 5.81 -28.23 7.83
N ALA A 30 4.48 -28.30 7.91
CA ALA A 30 3.64 -27.11 8.10
C ALA A 30 4.02 -26.34 9.38
N SER A 31 4.31 -27.04 10.49
CA SER A 31 4.73 -26.42 11.75
C SER A 31 6.11 -25.76 11.66
N GLN A 32 7.02 -26.32 10.84
CA GLN A 32 8.30 -25.67 10.56
C GLN A 32 8.12 -24.36 9.79
N TYR A 33 7.21 -24.34 8.80
CA TYR A 33 6.94 -23.13 8.02
C TYR A 33 6.35 -22.02 8.89
N THR A 34 5.39 -22.33 9.76
CA THR A 34 4.82 -21.34 10.68
C THR A 34 5.82 -20.84 11.71
N ALA A 35 6.77 -21.68 12.17
CA ALA A 35 7.86 -21.25 13.05
C ALA A 35 8.80 -20.23 12.37
N VAL A 36 9.16 -20.46 11.10
CA VAL A 36 9.95 -19.50 10.32
C VAL A 36 9.16 -18.23 10.05
N ALA A 37 7.87 -18.34 9.70
CA ALA A 37 7.00 -17.20 9.47
C ALA A 37 6.92 -16.30 10.71
N SER A 38 6.75 -16.89 11.91
CA SER A 38 6.73 -16.14 13.18
C SER A 38 8.04 -15.38 13.46
N THR A 39 9.18 -15.97 13.07
CA THR A 39 10.49 -15.30 13.17
C THR A 39 10.59 -14.11 12.21
N LEU A 40 10.11 -14.26 10.97
CA LEU A 40 10.05 -13.16 10.00
C LEU A 40 9.09 -12.06 10.47
N GLU A 41 7.92 -12.43 11.00
CA GLU A 41 6.91 -11.50 11.51
C GLU A 41 7.47 -10.60 12.61
N SER A 42 8.20 -11.19 13.56
CA SER A 42 8.88 -10.44 14.62
C SER A 42 9.89 -9.43 14.04
N SER A 43 10.57 -9.79 12.94
CA SER A 43 11.55 -8.92 12.30
C SER A 43 10.92 -7.78 11.48
N LEU A 44 9.68 -7.94 10.99
CA LEU A 44 8.96 -6.91 10.22
C LEU A 44 8.71 -5.64 11.04
N ALA A 45 8.57 -5.76 12.37
CA ALA A 45 8.46 -4.62 13.27
C ALA A 45 9.66 -3.66 13.19
N ASN A 46 10.85 -4.16 12.81
CA ASN A 46 12.06 -3.36 12.69
C ASN A 46 12.04 -2.38 11.50
N PHE A 47 11.11 -2.54 10.55
CA PHE A 47 10.94 -1.60 9.43
C PHE A 47 10.19 -0.32 9.81
N TRP A 48 9.61 -0.25 11.01
CA TRP A 48 9.02 0.98 11.51
C TRP A 48 10.10 1.98 11.95
N ALA A 49 10.27 3.06 11.18
CA ALA A 49 11.19 4.14 11.50
C ALA A 49 10.44 5.29 12.21
N ALA A 50 10.46 5.27 13.56
CA ALA A 50 9.69 6.21 14.38
C ALA A 50 10.05 7.69 14.13
N ASN A 51 11.32 7.99 13.85
CA ASN A 51 11.83 9.33 13.57
C ASN A 51 11.22 9.98 12.31
N VAL A 52 10.79 9.17 11.34
CA VAL A 52 10.08 9.64 10.13
C VAL A 52 8.61 9.26 10.11
N SER A 53 8.17 8.53 11.14
CA SER A 53 6.81 8.00 11.36
C SER A 53 6.30 7.24 10.14
N GLN A 54 7.07 6.27 9.67
CA GLN A 54 6.77 5.52 8.46
C GLN A 54 7.44 4.13 8.50
N ILE A 55 6.81 3.12 7.89
CA ILE A 55 7.46 1.87 7.50
C ILE A 55 8.37 2.19 6.33
N VAL A 56 9.68 1.98 6.49
CA VAL A 56 10.64 2.18 5.40
C VAL A 56 10.91 0.85 4.70
N GLU A 57 11.09 0.86 3.38
CA GLU A 57 11.31 -0.36 2.59
C GLU A 57 12.67 -1.00 2.88
N VAL A 58 13.68 -0.16 3.09
CA VAL A 58 15.07 -0.58 3.24
C VAL A 58 15.83 0.44 4.08
N PHE A 59 16.82 -0.05 4.85
CA PHE A 59 17.74 0.78 5.62
C PHE A 59 19.14 0.78 5.01
N ASN A 60 19.88 1.87 5.25
CA ASN A 60 21.32 1.99 4.98
C ASN A 60 21.72 1.76 3.52
N ILE A 61 20.85 2.11 2.58
CA ILE A 61 21.20 2.20 1.16
C ILE A 61 21.55 3.67 0.88
N PRO A 62 22.75 3.96 0.33
CA PRO A 62 23.10 5.31 -0.11
C PRO A 62 22.02 5.91 -1.00
N ASP A 63 21.73 7.19 -0.79
CA ASP A 63 20.80 7.98 -1.62
C ASP A 63 19.35 7.45 -1.66
N ARG A 64 18.93 6.68 -0.65
CA ARG A 64 17.54 6.19 -0.50
C ARG A 64 17.02 6.53 0.90
N SER A 65 15.94 7.30 0.99
CA SER A 65 15.22 7.55 2.25
C SER A 65 14.46 6.33 2.77
N GLY A 66 14.29 5.30 1.92
CA GLY A 66 13.47 4.13 2.21
C GLY A 66 11.97 4.35 2.01
N ARG A 67 11.55 5.53 1.51
CA ARG A 67 10.15 5.79 1.14
C ARG A 67 9.87 5.22 -0.24
N ASP A 68 9.16 4.10 -0.25
CA ASP A 68 8.94 3.29 -1.46
C ASP A 68 7.53 2.71 -1.47
N ILE A 69 6.88 2.72 -2.63
CA ILE A 69 5.56 2.11 -2.83
C ILE A 69 5.57 0.59 -2.58
N ALA A 70 6.75 -0.04 -2.66
CA ALA A 70 6.96 -1.42 -2.27
C ALA A 70 6.43 -1.71 -0.84
N THR A 71 6.45 -0.73 0.07
CA THR A 71 5.85 -0.89 1.41
C THR A 71 4.34 -1.12 1.35
N ILE A 72 3.62 -0.34 0.54
CA ILE A 72 2.17 -0.46 0.36
C ILE A 72 1.81 -1.73 -0.42
N LEU A 73 2.55 -2.01 -1.50
CA LEU A 73 2.39 -3.25 -2.27
C LEU A 73 2.63 -4.49 -1.40
N GLY A 74 3.60 -4.44 -0.48
CA GLY A 74 3.93 -5.54 0.42
C GLY A 74 2.79 -5.87 1.37
N VAL A 75 2.10 -4.83 1.88
CA VAL A 75 0.86 -4.99 2.67
C VAL A 75 -0.23 -5.60 1.79
N LEU A 76 -0.57 -4.97 0.67
CA LEU A 76 -1.68 -5.39 -0.20
C LEU A 76 -1.55 -6.83 -0.71
N HIS A 77 -0.36 -7.22 -1.17
CA HIS A 77 -0.11 -8.55 -1.71
C HIS A 77 -0.03 -9.64 -0.63
N SER A 78 0.03 -9.26 0.64
CA SER A 78 0.10 -10.20 1.77
C SER A 78 -1.23 -10.34 2.52
N LEU A 79 -2.28 -9.61 2.12
CA LEU A 79 -3.61 -9.75 2.69
C LEU A 79 -4.26 -11.07 2.26
N ASP A 80 -4.92 -11.75 3.20
CA ASP A 80 -5.78 -12.89 2.90
C ASP A 80 -7.12 -12.43 2.32
N ARG A 81 -8.00 -13.40 2.04
CA ARG A 81 -9.33 -13.12 1.47
C ARG A 81 -10.23 -12.32 2.42
N SER A 82 -9.93 -12.28 3.72
CA SER A 82 -10.64 -11.48 4.72
C SER A 82 -10.00 -10.11 4.95
N GLY A 83 -8.94 -9.76 4.21
CA GLY A 83 -8.22 -8.50 4.37
C GLY A 83 -7.21 -8.51 5.52
N LYS A 84 -6.83 -9.69 6.03
CA LYS A 84 -5.91 -9.83 7.17
C LYS A 84 -4.52 -10.29 6.74
N GLY A 85 -3.50 -9.84 7.45
CA GLY A 85 -2.10 -10.23 7.27
C GLY A 85 -1.28 -9.81 8.49
N VAL A 86 0.06 -9.75 8.36
CA VAL A 86 0.92 -9.15 9.40
C VAL A 86 0.53 -7.68 9.64
N TYR A 87 0.17 -7.00 8.56
CA TYR A 87 -0.44 -5.69 8.59
C TYR A 87 -1.80 -5.75 7.90
N THR A 88 -2.74 -4.91 8.34
CA THR A 88 -4.01 -4.67 7.65
C THR A 88 -3.98 -3.32 6.94
N ALA A 89 -4.96 -3.06 6.07
CA ALA A 89 -4.99 -1.81 5.30
C ALA A 89 -5.30 -0.61 6.20
N ALA A 90 -6.16 -0.78 7.20
CA ALA A 90 -6.56 0.29 8.13
C ALA A 90 -5.61 0.48 9.31
N GLN A 91 -4.56 -0.34 9.45
CA GLN A 91 -3.63 -0.23 10.56
C GLN A 91 -2.92 1.13 10.57
N ASP A 92 -2.74 1.69 11.77
CA ASP A 92 -2.21 3.04 11.97
C ASP A 92 -0.86 3.30 11.26
N LYS A 93 0.11 2.39 11.40
CA LYS A 93 1.42 2.48 10.75
C LYS A 93 1.31 2.41 9.22
N VAL A 94 0.35 1.67 8.69
CA VAL A 94 0.15 1.53 7.23
C VAL A 94 -0.47 2.80 6.66
N LEU A 95 -1.56 3.29 7.26
CA LEU A 95 -2.19 4.55 6.84
C LEU A 95 -1.24 5.74 6.96
N GLN A 96 -0.47 5.80 8.05
CA GLN A 96 0.56 6.82 8.22
C GLN A 96 1.68 6.67 7.19
N THR A 97 2.11 5.45 6.85
CA THR A 97 3.12 5.20 5.80
C THR A 97 2.63 5.72 4.44
N ALA A 98 1.39 5.39 4.08
CA ALA A 98 0.75 5.86 2.84
C ALA A 98 0.66 7.39 2.82
N PHE A 99 0.22 8.02 3.91
CA PHE A 99 0.16 9.47 4.02
C PHE A 99 1.53 10.13 3.84
N ARG A 100 2.58 9.60 4.48
CA ARG A 100 3.95 10.13 4.37
C ARG A 100 4.55 9.94 2.98
N LEU A 101 4.19 8.86 2.30
CA LEU A 101 4.58 8.61 0.91
C LEU A 101 3.88 9.60 -0.03
N ALA A 102 2.56 9.78 0.13
CA ALA A 102 1.75 10.71 -0.64
C ALA A 102 2.26 12.16 -0.53
N LEU A 103 2.59 12.62 0.69
CA LEU A 103 3.19 13.93 0.92
C LEU A 103 4.56 14.09 0.23
N GLY A 104 5.36 13.02 0.19
CA GLY A 104 6.67 13.04 -0.47
C GLY A 104 6.57 13.25 -1.98
N PHE A 105 5.63 12.56 -2.62
CA PHE A 105 5.39 12.67 -4.07
C PHE A 105 4.58 13.90 -4.47
N LYS A 106 3.99 14.62 -3.51
CA LYS A 106 2.94 15.61 -3.78
C LYS A 106 1.84 14.96 -4.64
N ALA A 107 1.36 13.82 -4.13
CA ALA A 107 0.27 13.00 -4.65
C ALA A 107 -0.88 13.83 -5.24
N PRO A 108 -1.66 13.28 -6.19
CA PRO A 108 -1.89 11.84 -6.45
C PRO A 108 -0.98 11.15 -7.49
N ALA A 109 -0.14 11.87 -8.24
CA ALA A 109 0.82 11.22 -9.15
C ALA A 109 1.99 10.62 -8.34
N ILE A 110 2.13 9.29 -8.35
CA ILE A 110 3.11 8.56 -7.53
C ILE A 110 3.89 7.52 -8.35
N GLY A 111 5.19 7.42 -8.08
CA GLY A 111 6.11 6.44 -8.69
C GLY A 111 6.57 5.37 -7.71
N ARG A 112 7.76 4.81 -7.93
CA ARG A 112 8.32 3.77 -7.04
C ARG A 112 8.80 4.34 -5.72
N TYR A 113 9.78 5.23 -5.77
CA TYR A 113 10.39 5.88 -4.61
C TYR A 113 10.87 7.28 -4.97
N LEU A 114 11.05 8.15 -3.97
CA LEU A 114 11.26 9.59 -4.20
C LEU A 114 12.57 9.90 -4.93
N GLU A 115 13.59 9.06 -4.75
CA GLU A 115 14.92 9.25 -5.33
C GLU A 115 15.09 8.52 -6.68
N ASP A 116 14.01 7.97 -7.23
CA ASP A 116 14.06 7.21 -8.47
C ASP A 116 14.37 8.12 -9.66
N ILE A 117 15.30 7.69 -10.50
CA ILE A 117 15.71 8.38 -11.72
C ILE A 117 15.47 7.53 -12.97
N TYR A 118 14.88 6.35 -12.83
CA TYR A 118 14.66 5.45 -13.95
C TYR A 118 13.69 6.05 -14.98
N ASN A 119 14.09 6.03 -16.26
CA ASN A 119 13.29 6.59 -17.35
C ASN A 119 12.42 5.57 -18.10
N GLY A 120 12.23 4.34 -17.60
CA GLY A 120 11.46 3.33 -18.33
C GLY A 120 12.20 2.66 -19.50
N ASN A 121 13.47 2.99 -19.78
CA ASN A 121 14.28 2.31 -20.79
C ASN A 121 15.66 1.93 -20.23
N ASP A 122 16.75 2.27 -20.91
CA ASP A 122 18.14 1.98 -20.52
C ASP A 122 18.84 3.20 -19.90
N GLY A 123 18.09 4.24 -19.52
CA GLY A 123 18.64 5.51 -19.06
C GLY A 123 18.01 6.07 -17.80
N THR A 124 18.39 7.31 -17.51
CA THR A 124 17.92 8.06 -16.35
C THR A 124 17.24 9.37 -16.77
N ASN A 125 16.42 9.93 -15.90
CA ASN A 125 15.79 11.23 -16.06
C ASN A 125 16.34 12.20 -15.01
N SER A 126 16.83 13.35 -15.46
CA SER A 126 17.27 14.44 -14.56
C SER A 126 16.13 15.03 -13.74
N GLU A 127 14.90 14.91 -14.24
CA GLU A 127 13.67 15.38 -13.57
C GLU A 127 13.04 14.32 -12.65
N GLY A 128 13.72 13.18 -12.44
CA GLY A 128 13.21 12.04 -11.68
C GLY A 128 12.36 11.06 -12.49
N ALA A 129 12.09 9.87 -11.94
CA ALA A 129 11.24 8.87 -12.57
C ALA A 129 9.77 9.31 -12.61
N GLY A 130 9.04 8.77 -13.57
CA GLY A 130 7.63 9.06 -13.76
C GLY A 130 6.71 8.45 -12.70
N PRO A 131 5.43 8.87 -12.63
CA PRO A 131 4.42 8.11 -11.93
C PRO A 131 4.22 6.73 -12.57
N TRP A 132 4.00 5.71 -11.75
CA TRP A 132 3.76 4.34 -12.16
C TRP A 132 2.28 4.00 -11.99
N LEU A 133 1.66 3.41 -13.02
CA LEU A 133 0.23 3.08 -12.98
C LEU A 133 -0.11 2.15 -11.83
N LEU A 134 0.74 1.14 -11.60
CA LEU A 134 0.57 0.20 -10.49
C LEU A 134 0.72 0.87 -9.12
N ALA A 135 1.50 1.94 -9.02
CA ALA A 135 1.68 2.66 -7.76
C ALA A 135 0.46 3.52 -7.43
N ILE A 136 -0.10 4.18 -8.45
CA ILE A 136 -1.38 4.90 -8.35
C ILE A 136 -2.50 3.95 -7.94
N ASN A 137 -2.62 2.80 -8.61
CA ASN A 137 -3.60 1.78 -8.27
C ASN A 137 -3.41 1.22 -6.85
N ALA A 138 -2.17 1.00 -6.41
CA ALA A 138 -1.89 0.48 -5.07
C ALA A 138 -2.32 1.47 -3.96
N MET A 139 -2.06 2.77 -4.13
CA MET A 139 -2.52 3.77 -3.16
C MET A 139 -4.05 3.81 -3.09
N ALA A 140 -4.72 3.83 -4.25
CA ALA A 140 -6.18 3.76 -4.31
C ALA A 140 -6.73 2.50 -3.62
N GLU A 141 -6.17 1.33 -3.95
CA GLU A 141 -6.58 0.04 -3.39
C GLU A 141 -6.43 0.00 -1.87
N LEU A 142 -5.33 0.54 -1.34
CA LEU A 142 -5.11 0.64 0.10
C LEU A 142 -6.23 1.42 0.78
N TYR A 143 -6.56 2.61 0.27
CA TYR A 143 -7.58 3.45 0.89
C TYR A 143 -8.97 2.83 0.83
N TYR A 144 -9.36 2.20 -0.28
CA TYR A 144 -10.63 1.47 -0.36
C TYR A 144 -10.69 0.28 0.62
N ARG A 145 -9.60 -0.48 0.74
CA ARG A 145 -9.53 -1.60 1.68
C ARG A 145 -9.57 -1.13 3.13
N ALA A 146 -8.90 -0.02 3.45
CA ALA A 146 -8.95 0.57 4.78
C ALA A 146 -10.37 1.06 5.12
N ALA A 147 -11.02 1.76 4.18
CA ALA A 147 -12.40 2.19 4.33
C ALA A 147 -13.35 1.00 4.57
N PHE A 148 -13.22 -0.06 3.76
CA PHE A 148 -13.99 -1.29 3.92
C PHE A 148 -13.74 -1.97 5.28
N GLU A 149 -12.49 -2.06 5.72
CA GLU A 149 -12.11 -2.66 7.00
C GLU A 149 -12.74 -1.91 8.18
N LEU A 150 -12.59 -0.58 8.21
CA LEU A 150 -13.14 0.27 9.28
C LEU A 150 -14.68 0.22 9.30
N LEU A 151 -15.32 0.25 8.13
CA LEU A 151 -16.77 0.11 8.00
C LEU A 151 -17.25 -1.27 8.50
N SER A 152 -16.54 -2.34 8.15
CA SER A 152 -16.90 -3.71 8.51
C SER A 152 -16.73 -3.99 10.01
N VAL A 153 -15.69 -3.42 10.62
CA VAL A 153 -15.46 -3.54 12.07
C VAL A 153 -16.38 -2.61 12.85
N GLY A 154 -16.81 -1.49 12.25
CA GLY A 154 -17.64 -0.48 12.90
C GLY A 154 -16.86 0.36 13.91
N SER A 155 -15.54 0.43 13.82
CA SER A 155 -14.73 1.31 14.65
C SER A 155 -13.39 1.68 14.03
N ALA A 156 -12.84 2.83 14.43
CA ALA A 156 -11.52 3.31 14.04
C ALA A 156 -10.75 3.84 15.26
N PRO A 157 -9.74 3.11 15.76
CA PRO A 157 -8.87 3.59 16.82
C PRO A 157 -8.05 4.80 16.37
N VAL A 158 -7.99 5.83 17.20
CA VAL A 158 -7.17 7.03 16.99
C VAL A 158 -5.91 6.89 17.82
N THR A 159 -4.79 6.58 17.20
CA THR A 159 -3.48 6.49 17.85
C THR A 159 -2.69 7.77 17.58
N SER A 160 -1.60 7.99 18.33
CA SER A 160 -0.68 9.10 18.04
C SER A 160 -0.01 8.96 16.66
N ILE A 161 -0.03 7.76 16.06
CA ILE A 161 0.56 7.48 14.75
C ILE A 161 -0.37 7.91 13.61
N ASN A 162 -1.66 7.56 13.66
CA ASN A 162 -2.61 7.88 12.58
C ASN A 162 -3.38 9.19 12.78
N GLN A 163 -3.35 9.78 13.98
CA GLN A 163 -4.05 11.04 14.25
C GLN A 163 -3.71 12.16 13.24
N PRO A 164 -2.45 12.39 12.83
CA PRO A 164 -2.14 13.41 11.83
C PRO A 164 -2.82 13.16 10.47
N PHE A 165 -2.90 11.88 10.06
CA PHE A 165 -3.58 11.49 8.83
C PHE A 165 -5.10 11.68 8.94
N TYR A 166 -5.71 11.26 10.06
CA TYR A 166 -7.14 11.48 10.30
C TYR A 166 -7.49 12.97 10.35
N ALA A 167 -6.64 13.80 10.96
CA ALA A 167 -6.81 15.25 10.97
C ALA A 167 -6.73 15.87 9.56
N TYR A 168 -5.85 15.34 8.70
CA TYR A 168 -5.78 15.72 7.28
C TYR A 168 -7.09 15.41 6.55
N LEU A 169 -7.73 14.28 6.87
CA LEU A 169 -9.07 13.90 6.38
C LEU A 169 -10.23 14.64 7.08
N GLY A 170 -9.94 15.68 7.88
CA GLY A 170 -10.95 16.48 8.57
C GLY A 170 -11.53 15.84 9.83
N VAL A 171 -10.99 14.71 10.29
CA VAL A 171 -11.43 14.02 11.52
C VAL A 171 -10.59 14.51 12.71
N LYS A 172 -11.22 15.29 13.60
CA LYS A 172 -10.57 15.87 14.78
C LYS A 172 -10.91 15.08 16.04
N ALA A 173 -10.15 14.01 16.27
CA ALA A 173 -10.28 13.19 17.48
C ALA A 173 -8.95 13.11 18.26
N PRO A 174 -8.97 13.12 19.60
CA PRO A 174 -7.76 12.93 20.40
C PRO A 174 -7.18 11.52 20.25
N ALA A 175 -5.86 11.39 20.26
CA ALA A 175 -5.20 10.10 20.38
C ALA A 175 -5.62 9.39 21.68
N GLY A 176 -5.82 8.06 21.61
CA GLY A 176 -6.35 7.24 22.69
C GLY A 176 -7.87 7.07 22.67
N THR A 177 -8.57 7.73 21.74
CA THR A 177 -10.01 7.54 21.52
C THR A 177 -10.28 6.53 20.40
N THR A 178 -11.54 6.12 20.25
CA THR A 178 -12.03 5.29 19.16
C THR A 178 -13.26 5.96 18.54
N LEU A 179 -13.30 6.04 17.20
CA LEU A 179 -14.52 6.42 16.48
C LEU A 179 -15.39 5.17 16.37
N GLU A 180 -16.67 5.26 16.74
CA GLU A 180 -17.59 4.11 16.78
C GLU A 180 -18.60 4.14 15.62
N ALA A 181 -19.27 3.02 15.34
CA ALA A 181 -20.14 2.75 14.18
C ALA A 181 -21.19 3.84 13.89
N GLU A 182 -21.71 4.48 14.93
CA GLU A 182 -22.78 5.48 14.84
C GLU A 182 -22.25 6.93 14.90
N SER A 183 -20.93 7.12 14.97
CA SER A 183 -20.32 8.45 14.98
C SER A 183 -20.28 9.06 13.59
N ALA A 184 -20.60 10.36 13.51
CA ALA A 184 -20.46 11.13 12.27
C ALA A 184 -18.98 11.17 11.83
N GLU A 185 -18.06 11.08 12.79
CA GLU A 185 -16.62 11.04 12.59
C GLU A 185 -16.16 9.78 11.86
N LEU A 186 -16.66 8.58 12.22
CA LEU A 186 -16.33 7.35 11.50
C LEU A 186 -16.91 7.38 10.09
N ALA A 187 -18.16 7.79 9.94
CA ALA A 187 -18.80 7.92 8.62
C ALA A 187 -18.02 8.89 7.71
N ASN A 188 -17.61 10.04 8.24
CA ASN A 188 -16.76 10.98 7.52
C ASN A 188 -15.38 10.37 7.21
N LEU A 189 -14.74 9.69 8.16
CA LEU A 189 -13.43 9.04 7.90
C LEU A 189 -13.50 8.06 6.73
N VAL A 190 -14.50 7.17 6.73
CA VAL A 190 -14.72 6.19 5.65
C VAL A 190 -14.95 6.90 4.32
N GLN A 191 -15.81 7.92 4.29
CA GLN A 191 -16.07 8.70 3.07
C GLN A 191 -14.79 9.37 2.54
N GLN A 192 -13.98 9.95 3.42
CA GLN A 192 -12.74 10.64 3.03
C GLN A 192 -11.66 9.67 2.54
N LEU A 193 -11.58 8.46 3.11
CA LEU A 193 -10.73 7.40 2.58
C LEU A 193 -11.14 6.98 1.16
N VAL A 194 -12.45 6.82 0.90
CA VAL A 194 -12.96 6.55 -0.45
C VAL A 194 -12.61 7.71 -1.40
N ALA A 195 -12.78 8.96 -0.96
CA ALA A 195 -12.44 10.13 -1.75
C ALA A 195 -10.94 10.22 -2.09
N GLU A 196 -10.05 9.89 -1.15
CA GLU A 196 -8.61 9.76 -1.43
C GLU A 196 -8.36 8.70 -2.50
N GLY A 197 -8.97 7.51 -2.39
CA GLY A 197 -8.86 6.47 -3.41
C GLY A 197 -9.37 6.91 -4.79
N ASP A 198 -10.46 7.67 -4.83
CA ASP A 198 -11.04 8.21 -6.07
C ASP A 198 -10.08 9.21 -6.73
N ALA A 199 -9.42 10.08 -5.97
CA ALA A 199 -8.44 11.03 -6.50
C ALA A 199 -7.26 10.35 -7.23
N TYR A 200 -6.80 9.21 -6.72
CA TYR A 200 -5.79 8.40 -7.42
C TYR A 200 -6.34 7.77 -8.71
N LEU A 201 -7.58 7.27 -8.72
CA LEU A 201 -8.18 6.72 -9.94
C LEU A 201 -8.48 7.80 -10.98
N ASP A 202 -8.86 9.01 -10.56
CA ASP A 202 -9.01 10.16 -11.46
C ASP A 202 -7.68 10.55 -12.09
N THR A 203 -6.58 10.43 -11.34
CA THR A 203 -5.22 10.63 -11.85
C THR A 203 -4.84 9.57 -12.88
N LEU A 204 -5.14 8.30 -12.59
CA LEU A 204 -4.95 7.22 -13.56
C LEU A 204 -5.74 7.49 -14.85
N ARG A 205 -7.02 7.86 -14.71
CA ARG A 205 -7.91 8.19 -15.83
C ARG A 205 -7.37 9.35 -16.65
N PHE A 206 -6.86 10.39 -16.00
CA PHE A 206 -6.23 11.53 -16.66
C PHE A 206 -5.06 11.08 -17.55
N PHE A 207 -4.15 10.26 -17.02
CA PHE A 207 -2.98 9.83 -17.77
C PHE A 207 -3.31 8.83 -18.89
N LEU A 208 -4.30 7.94 -18.71
CA LEU A 208 -4.73 7.03 -19.79
C LEU A 208 -5.41 7.80 -20.94
N GLY A 209 -6.17 8.85 -20.63
CA GLY A 209 -6.90 9.60 -21.65
C GLY A 209 -7.81 8.70 -22.50
N SER A 210 -7.72 8.82 -23.83
CA SER A 210 -8.42 7.93 -24.77
C SER A 210 -7.70 6.59 -25.01
N ASN A 211 -6.41 6.52 -24.68
CA ASN A 211 -5.56 5.37 -24.94
C ASN A 211 -5.54 4.49 -23.69
N GLN A 212 -6.39 3.46 -23.66
CA GLN A 212 -6.54 2.58 -22.50
C GLN A 212 -5.40 1.57 -22.32
N ASP A 213 -4.28 1.76 -23.04
CA ASP A 213 -3.07 0.96 -22.93
C ASP A 213 -2.33 1.31 -21.64
N MET A 214 -2.19 0.34 -20.74
CA MET A 214 -1.53 0.55 -19.46
C MET A 214 -0.04 0.28 -19.58
N THR A 215 0.75 1.34 -19.68
CA THR A 215 2.22 1.26 -19.63
C THR A 215 2.75 1.08 -18.22
N GLU A 216 4.07 0.97 -18.10
CA GLU A 216 4.76 1.00 -16.81
C GLU A 216 4.65 2.36 -16.13
N GLN A 217 4.91 3.45 -16.87
CA GLN A 217 4.99 4.81 -16.33
C GLN A 217 4.38 5.85 -17.29
N PHE A 218 4.30 7.08 -16.81
CA PHE A 218 4.16 8.28 -17.66
C PHE A 218 5.34 9.20 -17.45
N ASN A 219 5.68 10.00 -18.46
CA ASN A 219 6.71 11.00 -18.33
C ASN A 219 6.30 12.06 -17.29
N PRO A 220 7.16 12.38 -16.30
CA PRO A 220 6.77 13.29 -15.21
C PRO A 220 6.57 14.74 -15.64
N VAL A 221 7.09 15.14 -16.81
CA VAL A 221 6.97 16.52 -17.33
C VAL A 221 5.86 16.63 -18.37
N THR A 222 5.80 15.69 -19.31
CA THR A 222 4.91 15.78 -20.49
C THR A 222 3.66 14.91 -20.36
N GLY A 223 3.62 13.97 -19.40
CA GLY A 223 2.52 13.04 -19.21
C GLY A 223 2.39 11.95 -20.27
N VAL A 224 3.30 11.88 -21.25
CA VAL A 224 3.24 10.84 -22.30
C VAL A 224 3.57 9.46 -21.75
N HIS A 225 3.01 8.41 -22.35
CA HIS A 225 3.28 7.02 -21.96
C HIS A 225 4.79 6.71 -22.07
N GLN A 226 5.35 6.08 -21.03
CA GLN A 226 6.78 5.78 -20.92
C GLN A 226 6.98 4.39 -20.29
N GLY A 227 8.11 3.76 -20.60
CA GLY A 227 8.41 2.41 -20.11
C GLY A 227 7.78 1.29 -20.93
N ALA A 228 7.73 0.10 -20.33
CA ALA A 228 7.16 -1.09 -20.95
C ALA A 228 5.70 -0.84 -21.38
N ARG A 229 5.40 -1.13 -22.65
CA ARG A 229 4.03 -1.07 -23.16
C ARG A 229 3.22 -2.25 -22.67
N ASN A 230 1.93 -2.02 -22.40
CA ASN A 230 0.99 -3.05 -21.97
C ASN A 230 1.52 -3.91 -20.82
N LEU A 231 2.03 -3.25 -19.77
CA LEU A 231 2.64 -3.93 -18.65
C LEU A 231 1.56 -4.74 -17.91
N THR A 232 1.69 -6.07 -17.92
CA THR A 232 0.71 -6.99 -17.30
C THR A 232 0.39 -6.62 -15.85
N TRP A 233 1.38 -6.14 -15.09
CA TRP A 233 1.17 -5.75 -13.70
C TRP A 233 0.32 -4.47 -13.56
N SER A 234 0.44 -3.50 -14.47
CA SER A 234 -0.44 -2.34 -14.49
C SER A 234 -1.91 -2.77 -14.66
N TYR A 235 -2.19 -3.68 -15.59
CA TYR A 235 -3.54 -4.25 -15.74
C TYR A 235 -4.00 -5.05 -14.53
N ALA A 236 -3.13 -5.89 -13.97
CA ALA A 236 -3.47 -6.70 -12.79
C ALA A 236 -3.83 -5.81 -11.59
N SER A 237 -3.05 -4.75 -11.36
CA SER A 237 -3.31 -3.76 -10.29
C SER A 237 -4.62 -3.00 -10.51
N PHE A 238 -5.00 -2.73 -11.77
CA PHE A 238 -6.29 -2.12 -12.07
C PHE A 238 -7.47 -3.04 -11.73
N VAL A 239 -7.32 -4.35 -11.99
CA VAL A 239 -8.36 -5.34 -11.63
C VAL A 239 -8.54 -5.41 -10.11
N THR A 240 -7.47 -5.38 -9.32
CA THR A 240 -7.56 -5.47 -7.86
C THR A 240 -8.13 -4.21 -7.24
N VAL A 241 -7.72 -3.01 -7.69
CA VAL A 241 -8.30 -1.76 -7.21
C VAL A 241 -9.77 -1.62 -7.57
N ALA A 242 -10.18 -2.04 -8.78
CA ALA A 242 -11.60 -2.01 -9.19
C ALA A 242 -12.47 -2.91 -8.29
N ARG A 243 -11.95 -4.07 -7.87
CA ARG A 243 -12.62 -4.95 -6.90
C ARG A 243 -12.71 -4.30 -5.53
N ALA A 244 -11.63 -3.68 -5.06
CA ALA A 244 -11.61 -2.99 -3.77
C ALA A 244 -12.61 -1.83 -3.73
N ARG A 245 -12.65 -0.99 -4.79
CA ARG A 245 -13.59 0.12 -4.91
C ARG A 245 -15.05 -0.34 -4.95
N SER A 246 -15.34 -1.50 -5.56
CA SER A 246 -16.71 -2.02 -5.63
C SER A 246 -17.21 -2.63 -4.32
N ALA A 247 -16.31 -2.89 -3.36
CA ALA A 247 -16.63 -3.52 -2.09
C ALA A 247 -17.01 -2.52 -0.99
N VAL A 248 -16.66 -1.24 -1.17
CA VAL A 248 -16.88 -0.15 -0.21
C VAL A 248 -17.98 0.79 -0.67
#